data_AF-E8UWG8-F1
#
_entry.id   AF-E8UWG8-F1
#
_cell.length_a   1.000
_cell.length_b   1.000
_cell.length_c   1.000
_cell.angle_alpha   90.00
_cell.angle_beta   90.00
_cell.angle_gamma   90.00
#
_symmetry.space_group_name_H-M   'P 1'
#
loop_
_entity.id
_entity.type
_entity.pdbx_description
1 polymer ?
#
loop_
_entity_poly.entity_id
_entity_poly.type
_entity_poly.pdbx_seq_one_letter_code
_entity_poly.pdbx_strand_id
1 'polypeptide(L)'
;MYQLQLLLNIPELFTSLSKIDFYSSMFKNLDLSSIPEFHSSSPGRKGYSHHAMFRAFIVMKAERFGTISDLLDYLRNNLIIAHLCGFNILKPLPSYWTFRRFINEFSHDYLTSIFQNQVNILKNMGIISGEFISMDSTPIKANTKLNNPKSFSKNKFSKDNQPKSDKDCKLGVYSASNDSSNKRYKFYWGYKNHIIVDAISGLPIAETTTPADVPDFEVALSLLEKTNKWFNLKYVNFIADKGYDVKRVYNFVRDTLHGHCFIPLNKRNSKNPPLTDDGYIVCEAGIKMLKDGKQYFDGFIKQKFVCKFCNSKDDSACPIKHPKYFNGKKHRGCTKYAIISSDYRSSINRDSLYFKAVYRLRVESERYNSRFKALDFEKAYVRNINSVSNLNTFGHITLLTVAIVAIKLGKFDEFKSLVALMQSA
;
A
#
# COMPACT_ATOMS: atom_id res chain seq x y z
N MET A 1 -12.92 -34.01 -46.42
CA MET A 1 -12.94 -34.54 -45.04
C MET A 1 -11.56 -34.60 -44.38
N TYR A 2 -10.50 -35.01 -45.08
CA TYR A 2 -9.14 -35.12 -44.50
C TYR A 2 -8.49 -33.78 -44.06
N GLN A 3 -8.77 -32.66 -44.72
CA GLN A 3 -8.21 -31.34 -44.34
C GLN A 3 -8.82 -30.75 -43.06
N LEU A 4 -10.11 -31.00 -42.78
CA LEU A 4 -10.74 -30.57 -41.53
C LEU A 4 -10.20 -31.36 -40.32
N GLN A 5 -9.83 -32.63 -40.56
CA GLN A 5 -9.31 -33.54 -39.53
C GLN A 5 -7.86 -33.20 -39.10
N LEU A 6 -7.09 -32.53 -39.96
CA LEU A 6 -5.75 -32.01 -39.62
C LEU A 6 -5.80 -30.73 -38.75
N LEU A 7 -6.81 -29.87 -38.95
CA LEU A 7 -7.06 -28.70 -38.10
C LEU A 7 -7.56 -29.09 -36.69
N LEU A 8 -8.32 -30.18 -36.60
CA LEU A 8 -8.83 -30.72 -35.33
C LEU A 8 -7.78 -31.48 -34.51
N ASN A 9 -6.63 -31.83 -35.11
CA ASN A 9 -5.52 -32.52 -34.46
C ASN A 9 -4.40 -31.57 -33.97
N ILE A 10 -4.67 -30.26 -33.85
CA ILE A 10 -3.83 -29.35 -33.07
C ILE A 10 -4.60 -28.95 -31.80
N PRO A 11 -4.57 -29.78 -30.73
CA PRO A 11 -5.12 -29.42 -29.42
C PRO A 11 -4.60 -28.08 -28.87
N GLU A 12 -3.46 -27.59 -29.41
CA GLU A 12 -2.76 -26.36 -29.04
C GLU A 12 -3.40 -25.08 -29.60
N LEU A 13 -4.45 -25.18 -30.44
CA LEU A 13 -5.12 -24.04 -31.09
C LEU A 13 -6.49 -23.65 -30.50
N PHE A 14 -6.96 -24.32 -29.45
CA PHE A 14 -8.26 -24.01 -28.80
C PHE A 14 -8.17 -22.87 -27.79
N THR A 15 -7.52 -21.75 -28.14
CA THR A 15 -7.65 -20.51 -27.37
C THR A 15 -8.97 -19.84 -27.76
N SER A 16 -9.82 -19.50 -26.79
CA SER A 16 -11.09 -18.81 -27.10
C SER A 16 -10.84 -17.46 -27.78
N LEU A 17 -11.70 -17.11 -28.74
CA LEU A 17 -11.60 -15.84 -29.46
C LEU A 17 -11.61 -14.65 -28.51
N SER A 18 -12.47 -14.68 -27.48
CA SER A 18 -12.52 -13.66 -26.42
C SER A 18 -11.18 -13.46 -25.70
N LYS A 19 -10.41 -14.52 -25.46
CA LYS A 19 -9.06 -14.41 -24.86
C LYS A 19 -8.07 -13.78 -25.82
N ILE A 20 -8.14 -14.15 -27.10
CA ILE A 20 -7.29 -13.58 -28.16
C ILE A 20 -7.56 -12.07 -28.26
N ASP A 21 -8.83 -11.67 -28.33
CA ASP A 21 -9.26 -10.27 -28.43
C ASP A 21 -8.91 -9.46 -27.18
N PHE A 22 -9.09 -10.06 -25.99
CA PHE A 22 -8.65 -9.48 -24.73
C PHE A 22 -7.15 -9.20 -24.72
N TYR A 23 -6.31 -10.19 -25.00
CA TYR A 23 -4.85 -10.00 -24.95
C TYR A 23 -4.32 -9.11 -26.07
N SER A 24 -4.90 -9.21 -27.27
CA SER A 24 -4.60 -8.30 -28.38
C SER A 24 -4.88 -6.85 -27.97
N SER A 25 -6.04 -6.59 -27.35
CA SER A 25 -6.42 -5.27 -26.85
C SER A 25 -5.51 -4.79 -25.72
N MET A 26 -5.19 -5.66 -24.77
CA MET A 26 -4.24 -5.35 -23.69
C MET A 26 -2.87 -4.95 -24.24
N PHE A 27 -2.29 -5.75 -25.15
CA PHE A 27 -0.95 -5.50 -25.69
C PHE A 27 -0.90 -4.28 -26.62
N LYS A 28 -1.99 -4.00 -27.35
CA LYS A 28 -2.13 -2.77 -28.14
C LYS A 28 -2.12 -1.50 -27.29
N ASN A 29 -2.56 -1.60 -26.03
CA ASN A 29 -2.63 -0.48 -25.08
C ASN A 29 -1.46 -0.46 -24.09
N LEU A 30 -0.43 -1.29 -24.32
CA LEU A 30 0.83 -1.30 -23.58
C LEU A 30 1.95 -0.77 -24.47
N ASP A 31 2.31 0.48 -24.29
CA ASP A 31 3.47 1.06 -24.97
C ASP A 31 4.77 0.62 -24.30
N LEU A 32 5.54 -0.26 -24.96
CA LEU A 32 6.81 -0.79 -24.47
C LEU A 32 8.03 -0.12 -25.15
N SER A 33 7.83 1.00 -25.86
CA SER A 33 8.88 1.68 -26.63
C SER A 33 10.07 2.15 -25.78
N SER A 34 9.83 2.45 -24.50
CA SER A 34 10.89 2.84 -23.55
C SER A 34 11.79 1.68 -23.14
N ILE A 35 11.43 0.43 -23.46
CA ILE A 35 12.18 -0.78 -23.10
C ILE A 35 12.95 -1.24 -24.35
N PRO A 36 14.28 -1.44 -24.26
CA PRO A 36 15.02 -2.02 -25.38
C PRO A 36 14.53 -3.45 -25.60
N GLU A 37 14.18 -3.80 -26.84
CA GLU A 37 13.59 -5.11 -27.14
C GLU A 37 14.55 -6.26 -26.77
N PHE A 38 15.85 -6.05 -26.89
CA PHE A 38 16.88 -7.01 -26.51
C PHE A 38 17.95 -6.34 -25.65
N HIS A 39 18.69 -7.13 -24.88
CA HIS A 39 19.89 -6.65 -24.19
C HIS A 39 20.89 -6.00 -25.16
N SER A 40 21.59 -4.96 -24.70
CA SER A 40 22.69 -4.34 -25.44
C SER A 40 23.73 -5.40 -25.81
N SER A 41 24.08 -5.43 -27.10
CA SER A 41 24.89 -6.42 -27.80
C SER A 41 26.06 -6.96 -26.96
N SER A 42 25.92 -8.16 -26.42
CA SER A 42 27.04 -8.96 -25.92
C SER A 42 27.42 -9.99 -26.97
N PRO A 43 28.70 -10.36 -27.13
CA PRO A 43 29.12 -11.43 -28.03
C PRO A 43 28.53 -12.77 -27.53
N GLY A 44 27.38 -13.16 -28.08
CA GLY A 44 26.62 -14.34 -27.65
C GLY A 44 25.28 -14.48 -28.39
N ARG A 45 24.57 -15.58 -28.13
CA ARG A 45 23.23 -15.79 -28.71
C ARG A 45 22.28 -14.69 -28.25
N LYS A 46 21.53 -14.13 -29.19
CA LYS A 46 20.47 -13.16 -28.91
C LYS A 46 19.47 -13.79 -27.92
N GLY A 47 19.30 -13.14 -26.77
CA GLY A 47 18.34 -13.58 -25.75
C GLY A 47 16.89 -13.44 -26.21
N TYR A 48 15.95 -13.78 -25.33
CA TYR A 48 14.53 -13.54 -25.59
C TYR A 48 14.21 -12.05 -25.55
N SER A 49 13.20 -11.65 -26.33
CA SER A 49 12.70 -10.27 -26.36
C SER A 49 12.17 -9.86 -24.99
N HIS A 50 12.64 -8.72 -24.46
CA HIS A 50 12.11 -8.12 -23.25
C HIS A 50 10.63 -7.79 -23.40
N HIS A 51 10.18 -7.38 -24.59
CA HIS A 51 8.77 -7.09 -24.84
C HIS A 51 7.92 -8.35 -24.70
N ALA A 52 8.41 -9.48 -25.24
CA ALA A 52 7.73 -10.76 -25.12
C ALA A 52 7.70 -11.28 -23.68
N MET A 53 8.81 -11.16 -22.95
CA MET A 53 8.87 -11.50 -21.52
C MET A 53 7.94 -10.61 -20.69
N PHE A 54 7.89 -9.30 -20.97
CA PHE A 54 7.00 -8.35 -20.31
C PHE A 54 5.53 -8.73 -20.51
N ARG A 55 5.11 -8.95 -21.76
CA ARG A 55 3.74 -9.36 -22.09
C ARG A 55 3.37 -10.69 -21.44
N ALA A 56 4.31 -11.63 -21.36
CA ALA A 56 4.10 -12.89 -20.63
C ALA A 56 3.86 -12.67 -19.11
N PHE A 57 4.53 -11.71 -18.47
CA PHE A 57 4.21 -11.34 -17.08
C PHE A 57 2.86 -10.62 -16.95
N ILE A 58 2.41 -9.87 -17.97
CA ILE A 58 1.03 -9.36 -18.00
C ILE A 58 0.02 -10.53 -18.09
N VAL A 59 0.28 -11.54 -18.94
CA VAL A 59 -0.54 -12.78 -18.98
C VAL A 59 -0.56 -13.47 -17.62
N MET A 60 0.61 -13.61 -16.98
CA MET A 60 0.72 -14.20 -15.64
C MET A 60 -0.23 -13.53 -14.65
N LYS A 61 -0.32 -12.20 -14.68
CA LYS A 61 -1.19 -11.45 -13.76
C LYS A 61 -2.65 -11.45 -14.18
N ALA A 62 -2.94 -11.38 -15.47
CA ALA A 62 -4.30 -11.48 -15.99
C ALA A 62 -4.94 -12.85 -15.70
N GLU A 63 -4.20 -13.95 -15.83
CA GLU A 63 -4.67 -15.30 -15.48
C GLU A 63 -4.54 -15.62 -13.98
N ARG A 64 -4.01 -14.69 -13.17
CA ARG A 64 -3.84 -14.83 -11.72
C ARG A 64 -2.92 -15.99 -11.31
N PHE A 65 -1.87 -16.23 -12.08
CA PHE A 65 -0.86 -17.23 -11.77
C PHE A 65 0.08 -16.75 -10.67
N GLY A 66 0.20 -17.55 -9.62
CA GLY A 66 1.14 -17.34 -8.52
C GLY A 66 2.58 -17.69 -8.88
N THR A 67 2.76 -18.72 -9.71
CA THR A 67 4.08 -19.28 -10.00
C THR A 67 4.46 -19.13 -11.47
N ILE A 68 5.76 -19.07 -11.73
CA ILE A 68 6.31 -19.07 -13.10
C ILE A 68 6.01 -20.41 -13.80
N SER A 69 5.89 -21.52 -13.05
CA SER A 69 5.54 -22.82 -13.62
C SER A 69 4.15 -22.80 -14.24
N ASP A 70 3.16 -22.23 -13.55
CA ASP A 70 1.80 -22.09 -14.09
C ASP A 70 1.78 -21.25 -15.37
N LEU A 71 2.56 -20.16 -15.41
CA LEU A 71 2.73 -19.36 -16.63
C LEU A 71 3.32 -20.19 -17.78
N LEU A 72 4.35 -21.00 -17.51
CA LEU A 72 4.97 -21.84 -18.54
C LEU A 72 4.00 -22.88 -19.09
N ASP A 73 3.30 -23.56 -18.21
CA ASP A 73 2.33 -24.58 -18.60
C ASP A 73 1.19 -23.94 -19.41
N TYR A 74 0.74 -22.75 -19.01
CA TYR A 74 -0.26 -21.99 -19.76
C TYR A 74 0.22 -21.61 -21.17
N LEU A 75 1.43 -21.03 -21.30
CA LEU A 75 1.95 -20.60 -22.60
C LEU A 75 2.25 -21.79 -23.54
N ARG A 76 2.65 -22.95 -23.00
CA ARG A 76 2.84 -24.18 -23.78
C ARG A 76 1.53 -24.74 -24.32
N ASN A 77 0.45 -24.63 -23.54
CA ASN A 77 -0.87 -25.10 -23.94
C ASN A 77 -1.65 -24.07 -24.79
N ASN A 78 -1.20 -22.80 -24.81
CA ASN A 78 -1.85 -21.70 -25.55
C ASN A 78 -0.84 -20.98 -26.44
N LEU A 79 -0.41 -21.63 -27.51
CA LEU A 79 0.61 -21.10 -28.41
C LEU A 79 0.19 -19.80 -29.10
N ILE A 80 -1.12 -19.57 -29.30
CA ILE A 80 -1.62 -18.30 -29.83
C ILE A 80 -1.30 -17.15 -28.86
N ILE A 81 -1.50 -17.34 -27.55
CA ILE A 81 -1.17 -16.32 -26.56
C ILE A 81 0.34 -16.13 -26.45
N ALA A 82 1.13 -17.21 -26.54
CA ALA A 82 2.59 -17.11 -26.61
C ALA A 82 3.05 -16.31 -27.83
N HIS A 83 2.40 -16.51 -28.98
CA HIS A 83 2.65 -15.75 -30.19
C HIS A 83 2.26 -14.27 -30.03
N LEU A 84 1.10 -13.96 -29.43
CA LEU A 84 0.67 -12.58 -29.14
C LEU A 84 1.64 -11.86 -28.18
N CYS A 85 2.24 -12.59 -27.24
CA CYS A 85 3.31 -12.02 -26.42
C CYS A 85 4.50 -11.59 -27.30
N GLY A 86 4.75 -12.26 -28.42
CA GLY A 86 5.86 -11.99 -29.33
C GLY A 86 6.92 -13.10 -29.35
N PHE A 87 6.61 -14.28 -28.81
CA PHE A 87 7.49 -15.43 -28.92
C PHE A 87 7.40 -16.07 -30.31
N ASN A 88 8.53 -16.57 -30.79
CA ASN A 88 8.55 -17.45 -31.96
C ASN A 88 8.19 -18.87 -31.49
N ILE A 89 6.94 -19.27 -31.77
CA ILE A 89 6.38 -20.58 -31.37
C ILE A 89 6.99 -21.78 -32.11
N LEU A 90 7.75 -21.54 -33.19
CA LEU A 90 8.52 -22.59 -33.87
C LEU A 90 9.82 -22.92 -33.14
N LYS A 91 10.18 -22.14 -32.12
CA LYS A 91 11.35 -22.36 -31.26
C LYS A 91 10.89 -22.70 -29.85
N PRO A 92 11.75 -23.35 -29.04
CA PRO A 92 11.46 -23.56 -27.64
C PRO A 92 11.13 -22.23 -26.94
N LEU A 93 10.04 -22.23 -26.17
CA LEU A 93 9.67 -21.11 -25.31
C LEU A 93 10.71 -20.91 -24.18
N PRO A 94 10.77 -19.72 -23.54
CA PRO A 94 11.70 -19.48 -22.45
C PRO A 94 11.56 -20.50 -21.33
N SER A 95 12.70 -20.86 -20.72
CA SER A 95 12.71 -21.78 -19.57
C SER A 95 12.26 -21.07 -18.29
N TYR A 96 11.95 -21.85 -17.25
CA TYR A 96 11.70 -21.33 -15.89
C TYR A 96 12.82 -20.40 -15.41
N TRP A 97 14.06 -20.80 -15.63
CA TRP A 97 15.23 -20.02 -15.22
C TRP A 97 15.34 -18.71 -15.98
N THR A 98 14.89 -18.68 -17.24
CA THR A 98 14.85 -17.46 -18.05
C THR A 98 13.84 -16.45 -17.49
N PHE A 99 12.61 -16.88 -17.18
CA PHE A 99 11.61 -16.01 -16.53
C PHE A 99 12.04 -15.55 -15.15
N ARG A 100 12.60 -16.46 -14.35
CA ARG A 100 13.10 -16.13 -13.01
C ARG A 100 14.25 -15.13 -13.05
N ARG A 101 15.16 -15.25 -14.02
CA ARG A 101 16.23 -14.29 -14.22
C ARG A 101 15.67 -12.93 -14.64
N PHE A 102 14.77 -12.92 -15.64
CA PHE A 102 14.14 -11.70 -16.12
C PHE A 102 13.50 -10.91 -14.96
N ILE A 103 12.62 -11.52 -14.17
CA ILE A 103 11.92 -10.76 -13.12
C ILE A 103 12.87 -10.23 -12.03
N ASN A 104 13.99 -10.91 -11.79
CA ASN A 104 14.98 -10.53 -10.79
C ASN A 104 15.91 -9.40 -11.27
N GLU A 105 16.29 -9.42 -12.56
CA GLU A 105 17.32 -8.54 -13.13
C GLU A 105 16.72 -7.39 -13.96
N PHE A 106 15.44 -7.47 -14.33
CA PHE A 106 14.78 -6.42 -15.09
C PHE A 106 14.72 -5.12 -14.28
N SER A 107 15.13 -4.01 -14.92
CA SER A 107 15.18 -2.71 -14.25
C SER A 107 13.79 -2.27 -13.81
N HIS A 108 13.67 -1.96 -12.52
CA HIS A 108 12.44 -1.46 -11.93
C HIS A 108 12.05 -0.08 -12.48
N ASP A 109 13.02 0.70 -12.98
CA ASP A 109 12.77 2.01 -13.56
C ASP A 109 11.95 1.93 -14.85
N TYR A 110 12.15 0.87 -15.65
CA TYR A 110 11.30 0.61 -16.81
C TYR A 110 9.87 0.33 -16.38
N LEU A 111 9.65 -0.51 -15.37
CA LEU A 111 8.30 -0.80 -14.87
C LEU A 111 7.63 0.46 -14.31
N THR A 112 8.38 1.25 -13.55
CA THR A 112 7.91 2.53 -13.00
C THR A 112 7.48 3.47 -14.12
N SER A 113 8.28 3.59 -15.19
CA SER A 113 7.97 4.44 -16.34
C SER A 113 6.69 4.00 -17.06
N ILE A 114 6.53 2.70 -17.29
CA ILE A 114 5.32 2.13 -17.91
C ILE A 114 4.09 2.36 -17.02
N PHE A 115 4.22 2.10 -15.73
CA PHE A 115 3.14 2.34 -14.76
C PHE A 115 2.70 3.81 -14.77
N GLN A 116 3.64 4.75 -14.69
CA GLN A 116 3.36 6.19 -14.75
C GLN A 116 2.70 6.60 -16.06
N ASN A 117 3.14 6.03 -17.20
CA ASN A 117 2.52 6.28 -18.50
C ASN A 117 1.04 5.87 -18.50
N GLN A 118 0.71 4.69 -17.95
CA GLN A 118 -0.68 4.26 -17.86
C GLN A 118 -1.53 5.16 -16.95
N VAL A 119 -0.97 5.62 -15.83
CA VAL A 119 -1.64 6.62 -14.97
C VAL A 119 -1.90 7.92 -15.74
N ASN A 120 -0.91 8.42 -16.50
CA ASN A 120 -1.04 9.64 -17.29
C ASN A 120 -2.08 9.50 -18.41
N ILE A 121 -2.17 8.34 -19.06
CA ILE A 121 -3.22 8.06 -20.06
C ILE A 121 -4.61 8.19 -19.41
N LEU A 122 -4.83 7.56 -18.26
CA LEU A 122 -6.10 7.63 -17.53
C LEU A 122 -6.41 9.03 -16.99
N LYS A 123 -5.38 9.78 -16.59
CA LYS A 123 -5.51 11.20 -16.23
C LYS A 123 -5.95 12.05 -17.41
N ASN A 124 -5.32 11.87 -18.58
CA ASN A 124 -5.66 12.60 -19.79
C ASN A 124 -7.07 12.24 -20.32
N MET A 125 -7.56 11.03 -20.01
CA MET A 125 -8.94 10.62 -20.25
C MET A 125 -9.95 11.18 -19.22
N GLY A 126 -9.49 11.90 -18.19
CA GLY A 126 -10.33 12.45 -17.13
C GLY A 126 -10.82 11.41 -16.11
N ILE A 127 -10.26 10.19 -16.12
CA ILE A 127 -10.66 9.12 -15.18
C ILE A 127 -9.96 9.29 -13.84
N ILE A 128 -8.64 9.56 -13.84
CA ILE A 128 -7.88 9.83 -12.61
C ILE A 128 -7.81 11.34 -12.39
N SER A 129 -8.39 11.80 -11.28
CA SER A 129 -8.38 13.23 -10.90
C SER A 129 -7.12 13.61 -10.12
N GLY A 130 -6.76 12.83 -9.10
CA GLY A 130 -5.74 13.18 -8.12
C GLY A 130 -6.22 14.15 -7.02
N GLU A 131 -7.49 14.54 -6.99
CA GLU A 131 -8.02 15.51 -6.02
C GLU A 131 -8.16 14.91 -4.61
N PHE A 132 -8.66 13.68 -4.55
CA PHE A 132 -8.77 12.89 -3.32
C PHE A 132 -7.88 11.68 -3.49
N ILE A 133 -6.83 11.59 -2.68
CA ILE A 133 -5.96 10.42 -2.69
C ILE A 133 -6.07 9.69 -1.37
N SER A 134 -6.12 8.36 -1.44
CA SER A 134 -6.04 7.50 -0.28
C SER A 134 -4.74 6.71 -0.31
N MET A 135 -4.05 6.67 0.83
CA MET A 135 -2.87 5.83 1.00
C MET A 135 -3.15 4.70 1.99
N ASP A 136 -2.76 3.50 1.60
CA ASP A 136 -2.82 2.30 2.44
C ASP A 136 -1.63 1.37 2.10
N SER A 137 -1.31 0.46 3.01
CA SER A 137 -0.29 -0.55 2.79
C SER A 137 -0.86 -1.95 2.98
N THR A 138 -0.50 -2.87 2.09
CA THR A 138 -0.94 -4.26 2.14
C THR A 138 0.23 -5.21 2.41
N PRO A 139 0.09 -6.18 3.33
CA PRO A 139 1.12 -7.17 3.59
C PRO A 139 1.24 -8.18 2.45
N ILE A 140 2.48 -8.57 2.14
CA ILE A 140 2.83 -9.62 1.18
C ILE A 140 3.70 -10.65 1.89
N LYS A 141 3.22 -11.90 2.00
CA LYS A 141 3.96 -12.96 2.70
C LYS A 141 5.08 -13.49 1.80
N ALA A 142 6.31 -13.53 2.31
CA ALA A 142 7.43 -14.14 1.59
C ALA A 142 7.30 -15.67 1.46
N ASN A 143 7.93 -16.23 0.44
CA ASN A 143 8.04 -17.68 0.22
C ASN A 143 9.01 -18.33 1.22
N THR A 144 8.56 -18.53 2.44
CA THR A 144 9.34 -19.19 3.50
C THR A 144 8.51 -20.20 4.28
N LYS A 145 9.16 -21.28 4.72
CA LYS A 145 8.57 -22.28 5.61
C LYS A 145 8.10 -21.68 6.94
N LEU A 146 8.65 -20.54 7.37
CA LEU A 146 8.28 -19.89 8.63
C LEU A 146 6.88 -19.27 8.58
N ASN A 147 6.41 -18.88 7.39
CA ASN A 147 5.04 -18.39 7.19
C ASN A 147 4.01 -19.52 7.11
N ASN A 148 4.44 -20.79 7.01
CA ASN A 148 3.53 -21.92 6.96
C ASN A 148 2.94 -22.19 8.37
N PRO A 149 1.61 -22.11 8.54
CA PRO A 149 0.97 -22.44 9.82
C PRO A 149 1.34 -23.84 10.33
N LYS A 150 1.48 -24.81 9.41
CA LYS A 150 1.81 -26.21 9.69
C LYS A 150 3.30 -26.47 9.98
N SER A 151 4.16 -25.45 9.94
CA SER A 151 5.58 -25.63 10.28
C SER A 151 5.75 -26.02 11.76
N PHE A 152 6.69 -26.90 12.10
CA PHE A 152 7.00 -27.25 13.50
C PHE A 152 8.17 -26.44 14.08
N SER A 153 8.67 -25.42 13.36
CA SER A 153 9.79 -24.61 13.84
C SER A 153 9.41 -23.85 15.11
N LYS A 154 10.21 -24.00 16.19
CA LYS A 154 10.13 -23.15 17.38
C LYS A 154 10.51 -21.71 17.01
N ASN A 155 9.91 -20.72 17.67
CA ASN A 155 10.21 -19.28 17.46
C ASN A 155 10.13 -18.82 15.99
N LYS A 156 9.08 -19.23 15.25
CA LYS A 156 8.92 -18.89 13.81
C LYS A 156 8.97 -17.40 13.53
N PHE A 157 8.46 -16.59 14.45
CA PHE A 157 8.31 -15.14 14.33
C PHE A 157 9.19 -14.40 15.35
N SER A 158 10.43 -14.88 15.54
CA SER A 158 11.46 -14.13 16.25
C SER A 158 12.34 -13.38 15.26
N LYS A 159 12.76 -12.15 15.58
CA LYS A 159 13.69 -11.37 14.75
C LYS A 159 15.02 -12.10 14.52
N ASP A 160 15.45 -12.93 15.47
CA ASP A 160 16.69 -13.70 15.37
C ASP A 160 16.58 -14.89 14.39
N ASN A 161 15.37 -15.22 13.94
CA ASN A 161 15.09 -16.36 13.05
C ASN A 161 14.83 -15.90 11.60
N GLN A 162 15.72 -15.07 11.05
CA GLN A 162 15.63 -14.58 9.68
C GLN A 162 15.58 -15.76 8.67
N PRO A 163 14.57 -15.81 7.77
CA PRO A 163 14.50 -16.82 6.73
C PRO A 163 15.76 -16.91 5.85
N LYS A 164 16.40 -18.09 5.81
CA LYS A 164 17.54 -18.34 4.90
C LYS A 164 17.12 -18.34 3.42
N SER A 165 15.87 -18.69 3.13
CA SER A 165 15.33 -18.74 1.77
C SER A 165 15.10 -17.36 1.16
N ASP A 166 14.94 -16.34 2.00
CA ASP A 166 14.70 -14.96 1.58
C ASP A 166 15.31 -14.00 2.61
N LYS A 167 16.51 -13.49 2.31
CA LYS A 167 17.29 -12.65 3.22
C LYS A 167 16.75 -11.23 3.31
N ASP A 168 15.99 -10.79 2.31
CA ASP A 168 15.50 -9.40 2.20
C ASP A 168 14.18 -9.22 2.93
N CYS A 169 13.37 -10.28 3.05
CA CYS A 169 12.11 -10.20 3.78
C CYS A 169 12.34 -9.88 5.27
N LYS A 170 11.40 -9.17 5.89
CA LYS A 170 11.50 -8.78 7.31
C LYS A 170 10.22 -9.13 8.07
N LEU A 171 10.32 -9.13 9.40
CA LEU A 171 9.20 -9.50 10.25
C LEU A 171 8.22 -8.33 10.35
N GLY A 172 7.02 -8.54 9.80
CA GLY A 172 5.89 -7.61 9.88
C GLY A 172 4.82 -8.07 10.86
N VAL A 173 3.91 -7.15 11.17
CA VAL A 173 2.73 -7.40 12.00
C VAL A 173 1.52 -6.70 11.40
N TYR A 174 0.36 -7.36 11.40
CA TYR A 174 -0.92 -6.74 11.08
C TYR A 174 -2.01 -7.23 12.03
N SER A 175 -3.08 -6.45 12.16
CA SER A 175 -4.27 -6.84 12.93
C SER A 175 -5.08 -7.86 12.15
N ALA A 176 -5.38 -9.01 12.76
CA ALA A 176 -6.17 -10.06 12.15
C ALA A 176 -7.68 -9.91 12.38
N SER A 177 -8.10 -8.99 13.26
CA SER A 177 -9.51 -8.66 13.52
C SER A 177 -9.71 -7.14 13.42
N ASN A 178 -10.87 -6.77 12.86
CA ASN A 178 -11.38 -5.39 12.90
C ASN A 178 -12.11 -5.08 14.22
N ASP A 179 -12.30 -6.10 15.06
CA ASP A 179 -12.93 -5.97 16.36
C ASP A 179 -11.99 -5.23 17.34
N SER A 180 -12.48 -4.11 17.86
CA SER A 180 -11.74 -3.27 18.81
C SER A 180 -11.51 -3.95 20.16
N SER A 181 -12.31 -4.96 20.51
CA SER A 181 -12.28 -5.64 21.81
C SER A 181 -11.17 -6.68 21.91
N ASN A 182 -10.91 -7.44 20.84
CA ASN A 182 -9.94 -8.54 20.81
C ASN A 182 -8.99 -8.42 19.60
N LYS A 183 -7.97 -7.57 19.70
CA LYS A 183 -6.94 -7.43 18.66
C LYS A 183 -6.04 -8.64 18.64
N ARG A 184 -6.28 -9.56 17.70
CA ARG A 184 -5.34 -10.65 17.39
C ARG A 184 -4.28 -10.12 16.44
N TYR A 185 -3.03 -9.99 16.89
CA TYR A 185 -1.92 -9.65 16.02
C TYR A 185 -1.44 -10.90 15.27
N LYS A 186 -1.26 -10.78 13.95
CA LYS A 186 -0.62 -11.81 13.12
C LYS A 186 0.75 -11.30 12.68
N PHE A 187 1.77 -12.07 13.03
CA PHE A 187 3.13 -11.87 12.55
C PHE A 187 3.33 -12.61 11.22
N TYR A 188 4.18 -12.06 10.37
CA TYR A 188 4.54 -12.68 9.10
C TYR A 188 5.93 -12.22 8.68
N TRP A 189 6.66 -13.06 7.96
CA TRP A 189 7.86 -12.65 7.23
C TRP A 189 7.46 -12.18 5.83
N GLY A 190 7.92 -11.02 5.41
CA GLY A 190 7.54 -10.54 4.10
C GLY A 190 7.88 -9.10 3.81
N TYR A 191 7.02 -8.54 2.99
CA TYR A 191 7.09 -7.20 2.43
C TYR A 191 5.76 -6.50 2.63
N LYS A 192 5.72 -5.21 2.32
CA LYS A 192 4.50 -4.43 2.15
C LYS A 192 4.53 -3.79 0.78
N ASN A 193 3.38 -3.74 0.13
CA ASN A 193 3.17 -2.86 -1.01
C ASN A 193 2.33 -1.66 -0.51
N HIS A 194 2.89 -0.47 -0.68
CA HIS A 194 2.26 0.80 -0.29
C HIS A 194 1.75 1.46 -1.54
N ILE A 195 0.50 1.90 -1.52
CA ILE A 195 -0.14 2.44 -2.70
C ILE A 195 -0.77 3.79 -2.40
N ILE A 196 -0.71 4.69 -3.37
CA ILE A 196 -1.55 5.87 -3.46
C ILE A 196 -2.61 5.57 -4.50
N VAL A 197 -3.87 5.72 -4.11
CA VAL A 197 -5.05 5.47 -4.96
C VAL A 197 -5.83 6.76 -5.11
N ASP A 198 -6.30 7.05 -6.31
CA ASP A 198 -7.31 8.08 -6.53
C ASP A 198 -8.63 7.60 -5.90
N ALA A 199 -9.08 8.25 -4.83
CA ALA A 199 -10.19 7.80 -4.00
C ALA A 199 -11.57 8.00 -4.67
N ILE A 200 -11.61 8.55 -5.89
CA ILE A 200 -12.81 8.69 -6.72
C ILE A 200 -12.89 7.54 -7.71
N SER A 201 -11.89 7.41 -8.58
CA SER A 201 -11.82 6.34 -9.58
C SER A 201 -11.42 5.00 -9.00
N GLY A 202 -10.83 4.93 -7.81
CA GLY A 202 -10.29 3.70 -7.22
C GLY A 202 -9.14 3.09 -8.01
N LEU A 203 -8.38 3.88 -8.78
CA LEU A 203 -7.22 3.44 -9.55
C LEU A 203 -5.91 3.87 -8.87
N PRO A 204 -4.81 3.09 -9.02
CA PRO A 204 -3.54 3.41 -8.41
C PRO A 204 -2.89 4.59 -9.13
N ILE A 205 -2.30 5.50 -8.38
CA ILE A 205 -1.49 6.62 -8.87
C ILE A 205 0.00 6.35 -8.68
N ALA A 206 0.38 5.74 -7.55
CA ALA A 206 1.76 5.42 -7.24
C ALA A 206 1.85 4.20 -6.32
N GLU A 207 2.97 3.49 -6.37
CA GLU A 207 3.23 2.35 -5.52
C GLU A 207 4.71 2.31 -5.09
N THR A 208 4.98 1.64 -3.99
CA THR A 208 6.32 1.18 -3.67
C THR A 208 6.27 -0.07 -2.80
N THR A 209 7.24 -0.96 -3.00
CA THR A 209 7.36 -2.18 -2.22
C THR A 209 8.54 -2.09 -1.25
N THR A 210 8.30 -2.38 0.02
CA THR A 210 9.32 -2.34 1.08
C THR A 210 9.36 -3.63 1.87
N PRO A 211 10.44 -3.92 2.60
CA PRO A 211 10.39 -4.91 3.68
C PRO A 211 9.29 -4.61 4.71
N ALA A 212 8.80 -5.64 5.40
CA ALA A 212 7.60 -5.51 6.25
C ALA A 212 7.82 -4.83 7.61
N ASP A 213 9.05 -4.58 8.01
CA ASP A 213 9.40 -3.84 9.23
C ASP A 213 9.45 -2.32 9.02
N VAL A 214 9.53 -1.86 7.76
CA VAL A 214 9.55 -0.43 7.43
C VAL A 214 8.25 0.25 7.88
N PRO A 215 8.31 1.35 8.66
CA PRO A 215 7.12 2.06 9.12
C PRO A 215 6.36 2.75 7.98
N ASP A 216 5.04 2.63 7.98
CA ASP A 216 4.21 3.13 6.87
C ASP A 216 4.28 4.66 6.71
N PHE A 217 4.43 5.40 7.82
CA PHE A 217 4.54 6.87 7.79
C PHE A 217 5.83 7.38 7.14
N GLU A 218 6.94 6.62 7.23
CA GLU A 218 8.20 6.99 6.56
C GLU A 218 8.06 6.83 5.05
N VAL A 219 7.44 5.73 4.64
CA VAL A 219 7.15 5.45 3.23
C VAL A 219 6.21 6.49 2.65
N ALA A 220 5.16 6.89 3.38
CA ALA A 220 4.22 7.92 2.95
C ALA A 220 4.87 9.21 2.49
N LEU A 221 5.80 9.75 3.29
CA LEU A 221 6.53 10.97 2.93
C LEU A 221 7.29 10.79 1.63
N SER A 222 8.08 9.72 1.55
CA SER A 222 8.92 9.46 0.36
C SER A 222 8.09 9.23 -0.90
N LEU A 223 6.94 8.55 -0.77
CA LEU A 223 6.09 8.22 -1.91
C LEU A 223 5.30 9.44 -2.37
N LEU A 224 4.76 10.26 -1.46
CA LEU A 224 4.11 11.53 -1.80
C LEU A 224 5.08 12.48 -2.48
N GLU A 225 6.31 12.61 -1.97
CA GLU A 225 7.33 13.48 -2.57
C GLU A 225 7.72 13.03 -3.97
N LYS A 226 8.00 11.72 -4.16
CA LYS A 226 8.31 11.16 -5.48
C LYS A 226 7.13 11.33 -6.45
N THR A 227 5.91 11.10 -5.98
CA THR A 227 4.71 11.22 -6.81
C THR A 227 4.50 12.65 -7.26
N ASN A 228 4.64 13.63 -6.37
CA ASN A 228 4.45 15.04 -6.68
C ASN A 228 5.41 15.58 -7.76
N LYS A 229 6.57 14.92 -7.98
CA LYS A 229 7.55 15.32 -9.01
C LYS A 229 7.05 15.09 -10.43
N TRP A 230 6.19 14.10 -10.67
CA TRP A 230 5.69 13.75 -12.01
C TRP A 230 4.17 13.83 -12.12
N PHE A 231 3.45 13.66 -11.01
CA PHE A 231 2.01 13.79 -10.91
C PHE A 231 1.67 14.91 -9.91
N ASN A 232 1.14 16.03 -10.39
CA ASN A 232 0.82 17.17 -9.53
C ASN A 232 -0.17 16.79 -8.41
N LEU A 233 0.30 16.83 -7.16
CA LEU A 233 -0.50 16.59 -5.95
C LEU A 233 -0.81 17.90 -5.18
N LYS A 234 -0.64 19.07 -5.80
CA LYS A 234 -1.00 20.33 -5.16
C LYS A 234 -2.51 20.38 -4.85
N TYR A 235 -2.84 20.92 -3.68
CA TYR A 235 -4.20 21.06 -3.14
C TYR A 235 -4.93 19.73 -2.88
N VAL A 236 -4.18 18.64 -2.75
CA VAL A 236 -4.77 17.31 -2.55
C VAL A 236 -5.49 17.16 -1.21
N ASN A 237 -6.59 16.41 -1.21
CA ASN A 237 -7.22 15.88 -0.01
C ASN A 237 -6.61 14.49 0.29
N PHE A 238 -5.64 14.45 1.20
CA PHE A 238 -4.90 13.25 1.58
C PHE A 238 -5.63 12.47 2.67
N ILE A 239 -6.02 11.24 2.36
CA ILE A 239 -6.78 10.35 3.24
C ILE A 239 -5.89 9.15 3.63
N ALA A 240 -5.72 8.92 4.93
CA ALA A 240 -4.94 7.79 5.40
C ALA A 240 -5.40 7.31 6.78
N ASP A 241 -5.00 6.11 7.14
CA ASP A 241 -5.34 5.54 8.45
C ASP A 241 -4.58 6.18 9.60
N LYS A 242 -5.08 5.92 10.83
CA LYS A 242 -4.47 6.39 12.08
C LYS A 242 -2.99 6.00 12.25
N GLY A 243 -2.49 5.01 11.50
CA GLY A 243 -1.07 4.64 11.46
C GLY A 243 -0.18 5.76 10.89
N TYR A 244 -0.75 6.63 10.06
CA TYR A 244 -0.11 7.76 9.41
C TYR A 244 -0.24 9.07 10.22
N ASP A 245 -0.79 9.01 11.44
CA ASP A 245 -0.98 10.16 12.32
C ASP A 245 0.34 10.67 12.91
N VAL A 246 1.19 11.26 12.06
CA VAL A 246 2.53 11.75 12.38
C VAL A 246 2.70 13.17 11.86
N LYS A 247 3.15 14.11 12.71
CA LYS A 247 3.27 15.54 12.37
C LYS A 247 3.96 15.81 11.02
N ARG A 248 5.05 15.09 10.71
CA ARG A 248 5.79 15.24 9.45
C ARG A 248 4.91 15.06 8.21
N VAL A 249 3.97 14.10 8.23
CA VAL A 249 3.04 13.86 7.12
C VAL A 249 2.08 15.05 6.95
N TYR A 250 1.50 15.52 8.05
CA TYR A 250 0.61 16.69 8.02
C TYR A 250 1.31 17.94 7.50
N ASN A 251 2.54 18.21 7.97
CA ASN A 251 3.32 19.36 7.53
C ASN A 251 3.69 19.25 6.05
N PHE A 252 4.12 18.08 5.57
CA PHE A 252 4.42 17.91 4.14
C PHE A 252 3.19 18.16 3.27
N VAL A 253 2.03 17.59 3.61
CA VAL A 253 0.79 17.81 2.86
C VAL A 253 0.37 19.28 2.92
N ARG A 254 0.48 19.94 4.07
CA ARG A 254 0.05 21.32 4.23
C ARG A 254 0.99 22.34 3.60
N ASP A 255 2.28 22.19 3.84
CA ASP A 255 3.28 23.22 3.56
C ASP A 255 3.86 23.03 2.15
N THR A 256 4.03 21.78 1.69
CA THR A 256 4.58 21.46 0.36
C THR A 256 3.49 21.23 -0.67
N LEU A 257 2.45 20.45 -0.32
CA LEU A 257 1.36 20.16 -1.26
C LEU A 257 0.22 21.17 -1.18
N HIS A 258 0.19 22.07 -0.18
CA HIS A 258 -0.94 22.98 0.05
C HIS A 258 -2.30 22.29 0.18
N GLY A 259 -2.28 21.03 0.61
CA GLY A 259 -3.44 20.14 0.71
C GLY A 259 -4.06 20.05 2.09
N HIS A 260 -5.04 19.15 2.22
CA HIS A 260 -5.76 18.85 3.44
C HIS A 260 -5.58 17.39 3.88
N CYS A 261 -5.57 17.12 5.19
CA CYS A 261 -5.37 15.77 5.73
C CYS A 261 -6.63 15.25 6.41
N PHE A 262 -7.02 14.04 6.03
CA PHE A 262 -8.15 13.29 6.59
C PHE A 262 -7.62 12.02 7.26
N ILE A 263 -6.97 12.21 8.41
CA ILE A 263 -6.32 11.13 9.18
C ILE A 263 -6.88 11.12 10.61
N PRO A 264 -7.47 10.00 11.08
CA PRO A 264 -7.94 9.89 12.45
C PRO A 264 -6.80 9.95 13.47
N LEU A 265 -7.06 10.50 14.65
CA LEU A 265 -6.06 10.55 15.73
C LEU A 265 -5.71 9.14 16.23
N ASN A 266 -4.42 8.87 16.36
CA ASN A 266 -3.93 7.67 17.02
C ASN A 266 -3.97 7.86 18.54
N LYS A 267 -4.96 7.25 19.20
CA LYS A 267 -5.15 7.29 20.66
C LYS A 267 -4.14 6.43 21.44
N ARG A 268 -3.21 5.72 20.77
CA ARG A 268 -2.20 4.92 21.49
C ARG A 268 -1.36 5.85 22.36
N ASN A 269 -1.23 5.51 23.64
CA ASN A 269 -0.51 6.29 24.65
C ASN A 269 -1.04 7.71 24.89
N SER A 270 -2.23 8.07 24.38
CA SER A 270 -2.84 9.38 24.67
C SER A 270 -3.35 9.41 26.11
N LYS A 271 -2.78 10.27 26.94
CA LYS A 271 -3.33 10.61 28.25
C LYS A 271 -4.35 11.72 28.04
N ASN A 272 -5.63 11.40 28.01
CA ASN A 272 -6.69 12.41 28.08
C ASN A 272 -6.91 12.72 29.56
N PRO A 273 -6.39 13.85 30.10
CA PRO A 273 -6.72 14.21 31.46
C PRO A 273 -8.23 14.47 31.54
N PRO A 274 -8.91 14.03 32.60
CA PRO A 274 -10.31 14.38 32.81
C PRO A 274 -10.46 15.91 32.85
N LEU A 275 -11.51 16.37 32.18
CA LEU A 275 -11.90 17.78 32.10
C LEU A 275 -13.25 17.96 32.80
N THR A 276 -13.51 19.13 33.37
CA THR A 276 -14.86 19.55 33.73
C THR A 276 -15.69 19.86 32.48
N ASP A 277 -17.01 19.99 32.61
CA ASP A 277 -17.89 20.43 31.53
C ASP A 277 -17.46 21.79 30.94
N ASP A 278 -16.95 22.69 31.81
CA ASP A 278 -16.37 23.98 31.40
C ASP A 278 -14.94 23.88 30.80
N GLY A 279 -14.43 22.66 30.54
CA GLY A 279 -13.15 22.42 29.88
C GLY A 279 -11.89 22.55 30.73
N TYR A 280 -11.98 22.54 32.06
CA TYR A 280 -10.81 22.64 32.95
C TYR A 280 -10.26 21.29 33.39
N ILE A 281 -8.93 21.15 33.44
CA ILE A 281 -8.27 19.93 33.94
C ILE A 281 -8.57 19.72 35.43
N VAL A 282 -8.97 18.50 35.77
CA VAL A 282 -9.19 18.07 37.16
C VAL A 282 -8.12 17.10 37.65
N CYS A 283 -7.89 17.07 38.96
CA CYS A 283 -7.08 16.04 39.61
C CYS A 283 -7.86 14.71 39.74
N GLU A 284 -7.25 13.68 40.31
CA GLU A 284 -7.90 12.37 40.51
C GLU A 284 -9.12 12.43 41.44
N ALA A 285 -9.19 13.44 42.32
CA ALA A 285 -10.35 13.70 43.17
C ALA A 285 -11.48 14.49 42.48
N GLY A 286 -11.40 14.72 41.16
CA GLY A 286 -12.38 15.52 40.42
C GLY A 286 -12.28 17.04 40.67
N ILE A 287 -11.28 17.51 41.42
CA ILE A 287 -11.12 18.93 41.76
C ILE A 287 -10.37 19.66 40.65
N LYS A 288 -10.91 20.81 40.22
CA LYS A 288 -10.29 21.74 39.26
C LYS A 288 -8.87 22.13 39.70
N MET A 289 -7.91 21.94 38.80
CA MET A 289 -6.51 22.31 39.00
C MET A 289 -6.24 23.76 38.56
N LEU A 290 -5.26 24.40 39.19
CA LEU A 290 -4.86 25.78 38.87
C LEU A 290 -3.79 25.77 37.77
N LYS A 291 -3.86 26.73 36.84
CA LYS A 291 -2.78 26.98 35.88
C LYS A 291 -1.55 27.48 36.62
N ASP A 292 -0.39 26.92 36.31
CA ASP A 292 0.92 27.34 36.83
C ASP A 292 1.79 27.80 35.65
N GLY A 293 3.12 27.85 35.82
CA GLY A 293 4.08 28.21 34.77
C GLY A 293 3.90 27.46 33.44
N LYS A 294 4.43 28.07 32.39
CA LYS A 294 4.48 27.52 31.02
C LYS A 294 5.92 27.19 30.65
N GLN A 295 6.10 26.13 29.89
CA GLN A 295 7.35 25.84 29.20
C GLN A 295 7.11 25.96 27.69
N TYR A 296 7.98 26.73 27.02
CA TYR A 296 7.91 26.96 25.58
C TYR A 296 8.86 26.00 24.88
N PHE A 297 8.35 25.31 23.86
CA PHE A 297 9.10 24.44 22.98
C PHE A 297 8.86 24.86 21.55
N ASP A 298 9.71 24.41 20.64
CA ASP A 298 9.47 24.58 19.22
C ASP A 298 8.16 23.87 18.81
N GLY A 299 7.20 24.64 18.32
CA GLY A 299 5.91 24.16 17.84
C GLY A 299 4.84 23.80 18.90
N PHE A 300 5.08 23.95 20.21
CA PHE A 300 4.04 23.78 21.23
C PHE A 300 4.37 24.43 22.58
N ILE A 301 3.33 24.69 23.38
CA ILE A 301 3.45 25.14 24.77
C ILE A 301 3.03 24.02 25.71
N LYS A 302 3.87 23.71 26.69
CA LYS A 302 3.53 22.80 27.78
C LYS A 302 3.05 23.61 28.97
N GLN A 303 1.74 23.63 29.18
CA GLN A 303 1.08 24.29 30.31
C GLN A 303 1.11 23.37 31.53
N LYS A 304 1.70 23.83 32.64
CA LYS A 304 1.66 23.11 33.93
C LYS A 304 0.36 23.45 34.68
N PHE A 305 -0.19 22.45 35.36
CA PHE A 305 -1.33 22.58 36.26
C PHE A 305 -0.96 21.98 37.61
N VAL A 306 -1.31 22.68 38.68
CA VAL A 306 -1.03 22.26 40.07
C VAL A 306 -2.32 22.13 40.88
N CYS A 307 -2.24 21.37 41.97
CA CYS A 307 -3.33 21.21 42.91
C CYS A 307 -3.85 22.57 43.41
N LYS A 308 -5.17 22.73 43.54
CA LYS A 308 -5.79 23.94 44.10
C LYS A 308 -5.29 24.23 45.53
N PHE A 309 -4.99 23.17 46.28
CA PHE A 309 -4.51 23.25 47.66
C PHE A 309 -2.99 23.23 47.77
N CYS A 310 -2.25 23.55 46.70
CA CYS A 310 -0.80 23.37 46.70
C CYS A 310 -0.04 24.16 47.76
N ASN A 311 -0.62 25.24 48.26
CA ASN A 311 -0.08 26.08 49.33
C ASN A 311 -0.81 25.91 50.67
N SER A 312 -1.79 25.01 50.75
CA SER A 312 -2.53 24.77 52.00
C SER A 312 -1.65 24.03 53.01
N LYS A 313 -1.78 24.41 54.29
CA LYS A 313 -1.18 23.68 55.42
C LYS A 313 -2.14 22.65 56.03
N ASP A 314 -3.39 22.65 55.59
CA ASP A 314 -4.42 21.74 56.07
C ASP A 314 -4.30 20.37 55.37
N ASP A 315 -3.94 19.37 56.17
CA ASP A 315 -3.76 17.99 55.72
C ASP A 315 -5.10 17.29 55.44
N SER A 316 -6.24 17.85 55.86
CA SER A 316 -7.58 17.33 55.54
C SER A 316 -8.11 17.78 54.18
N ALA A 317 -7.49 18.79 53.56
CA ALA A 317 -8.01 19.41 52.33
C ALA A 317 -7.96 18.51 51.07
N CYS A 318 -7.16 17.43 51.06
CA CYS A 318 -7.14 16.48 49.94
C CYS A 318 -8.06 15.28 50.22
N PRO A 319 -9.21 15.15 49.51
CA PRO A 319 -10.22 14.13 49.84
C PRO A 319 -9.72 12.69 49.67
N ILE A 320 -8.79 12.49 48.74
CA ILE A 320 -8.27 11.17 48.36
C ILE A 320 -6.94 10.83 49.03
N LYS A 321 -6.48 11.66 49.97
CA LYS A 321 -5.18 11.52 50.65
C LYS A 321 -4.00 11.25 49.70
N HIS A 322 -3.95 11.95 48.55
CA HIS A 322 -3.01 11.64 47.47
C HIS A 322 -1.54 11.74 47.94
N PRO A 323 -0.64 10.77 47.66
CA PRO A 323 0.73 10.75 48.20
C PRO A 323 1.55 12.02 47.93
N LYS A 324 1.39 12.63 46.74
CA LYS A 324 2.05 13.91 46.42
C LYS A 324 1.60 15.09 47.29
N TYR A 325 0.45 15.01 47.96
CA TYR A 325 -0.01 16.03 48.91
C TYR A 325 0.66 15.85 50.28
N PHE A 326 0.85 14.60 50.72
CA PHE A 326 1.47 14.24 52.01
C PHE A 326 2.97 13.96 51.84
N ASN A 327 3.68 14.86 51.16
CA ASN A 327 5.09 14.68 50.81
C ASN A 327 6.06 15.51 51.65
N GLY A 328 5.57 16.21 52.69
CA GLY A 328 6.36 17.08 53.56
C GLY A 328 6.92 18.35 52.89
N LYS A 329 6.58 18.64 51.63
CA LYS A 329 7.10 19.81 50.90
C LYS A 329 6.24 21.05 51.13
N LYS A 330 6.82 22.24 50.90
CA LYS A 330 6.09 23.51 50.97
C LYS A 330 5.01 23.64 49.89
N HIS A 331 5.30 23.18 48.67
CA HIS A 331 4.33 23.08 47.57
C HIS A 331 3.90 21.63 47.39
N ARG A 332 2.63 21.35 47.72
CA ARG A 332 2.08 20.00 47.84
C ARG A 332 1.08 19.69 46.73
N GLY A 333 0.84 18.40 46.50
CA GLY A 333 -0.29 17.92 45.71
C GLY A 333 0.03 17.52 44.27
N CYS A 334 -1.05 17.24 43.54
CA CYS A 334 -0.99 16.72 42.17
C CYS A 334 -0.44 17.77 41.18
N THR A 335 0.33 17.30 40.20
CA THR A 335 0.77 18.10 39.05
C THR A 335 0.37 17.38 37.77
N LYS A 336 -0.22 18.12 36.84
CA LYS A 336 -0.54 17.65 35.47
C LYS A 336 0.03 18.63 34.45
N TYR A 337 0.17 18.18 33.22
CA TYR A 337 0.63 19.00 32.10
C TYR A 337 -0.33 18.84 30.94
N ALA A 338 -0.63 19.93 30.25
CA ALA A 338 -1.33 19.93 28.98
C ALA A 338 -0.41 20.46 27.88
N ILE A 339 -0.49 19.85 26.71
CA ILE A 339 0.17 20.35 25.51
C ILE A 339 -0.85 21.21 24.76
N ILE A 340 -0.51 22.47 24.57
CA ILE A 340 -1.26 23.41 23.73
C ILE A 340 -0.44 23.57 22.46
N SER A 341 -0.96 23.02 21.36
CA SER A 341 -0.30 23.01 20.05
C SER A 341 -1.16 23.79 19.06
N SER A 342 -0.54 24.71 18.32
CA SER A 342 -1.16 25.43 17.19
C SER A 342 -0.83 24.78 15.85
N ASP A 343 -0.30 23.56 15.86
CA ASP A 343 0.09 22.85 14.64
C ASP A 343 -1.14 22.42 13.82
N TYR A 344 -0.94 22.33 12.50
CA TYR A 344 -1.99 22.00 11.56
C TYR A 344 -2.76 20.72 11.95
N ARG A 345 -2.04 19.68 12.42
CA ARG A 345 -2.64 18.44 12.92
C ARG A 345 -3.73 18.66 13.98
N SER A 346 -3.50 19.59 14.91
CA SER A 346 -4.42 19.90 16.01
C SER A 346 -5.59 20.78 15.58
N SER A 347 -5.43 21.55 14.49
CA SER A 347 -6.49 22.40 13.94
C SER A 347 -7.61 21.64 13.21
N ILE A 348 -7.37 20.38 12.81
CA ILE A 348 -8.33 19.60 12.03
C ILE A 348 -9.49 19.13 12.90
N ASN A 349 -10.70 19.63 12.60
CA ASN A 349 -11.95 19.18 13.21
C ASN A 349 -12.40 17.84 12.61
N ARG A 350 -12.07 16.75 13.32
CA ARG A 350 -12.36 15.37 12.91
C ARG A 350 -13.81 14.92 13.19
N ASP A 351 -14.54 15.67 14.00
CA ASP A 351 -15.93 15.37 14.33
C ASP A 351 -16.91 15.97 13.32
N SER A 352 -16.43 16.90 12.48
CA SER A 352 -17.21 17.53 11.41
C SER A 352 -17.77 16.52 10.41
N LEU A 353 -18.95 16.83 9.87
CA LEU A 353 -19.59 16.04 8.82
C LEU A 353 -18.72 15.97 7.56
N TYR A 354 -18.05 17.08 7.22
CA TYR A 354 -17.13 17.15 6.10
C TYR A 354 -15.97 16.16 6.24
N PHE A 355 -15.30 16.13 7.40
CA PHE A 355 -14.21 15.18 7.64
C PHE A 355 -14.70 13.74 7.50
N LYS A 356 -15.85 13.40 8.10
CA LYS A 356 -16.44 12.07 8.02
C LYS A 356 -16.81 11.70 6.59
N ALA A 357 -17.33 12.64 5.79
CA ALA A 357 -17.71 12.40 4.40
C ALA A 357 -16.50 12.09 3.53
N VAL A 358 -15.44 12.91 3.61
CA VAL A 358 -14.21 12.69 2.83
C VAL A 358 -13.49 11.43 3.30
N TYR A 359 -13.39 11.19 4.61
CA TYR A 359 -12.71 10.02 5.15
C TYR A 359 -13.37 8.69 4.72
N ARG A 360 -14.68 8.67 4.41
CA ARG A 360 -15.35 7.47 3.86
C ARG A 360 -14.77 7.03 2.51
N LEU A 361 -14.22 7.95 1.71
CA LEU A 361 -13.60 7.63 0.42
C LEU A 361 -12.37 6.72 0.57
N ARG A 362 -11.78 6.63 1.78
CA ARG A 362 -10.68 5.70 2.09
C ARG A 362 -11.01 4.26 1.70
N VAL A 363 -12.28 3.86 1.71
CA VAL A 363 -12.69 2.48 1.36
C VAL A 363 -12.23 2.06 -0.03
N GLU A 364 -11.99 3.00 -0.95
CA GLU A 364 -11.49 2.68 -2.29
C GLU A 364 -10.07 2.09 -2.29
N SER A 365 -9.19 2.50 -1.36
CA SER A 365 -7.85 1.88 -1.26
C SER A 365 -7.94 0.44 -0.74
N GLU A 366 -8.84 0.17 0.21
CA GLU A 366 -9.13 -1.20 0.66
C GLU A 366 -9.70 -2.06 -0.48
N ARG A 367 -10.67 -1.54 -1.23
CA ARG A 367 -11.26 -2.22 -2.40
C ARG A 367 -10.22 -2.46 -3.49
N TYR A 368 -9.31 -1.52 -3.73
CA TYR A 368 -8.20 -1.71 -4.65
C TYR A 368 -7.24 -2.79 -4.15
N ASN A 369 -6.84 -2.75 -2.87
CA ASN A 369 -5.98 -3.77 -2.27
C ASN A 369 -6.59 -5.17 -2.37
N SER A 370 -7.91 -5.32 -2.22
CA SER A 370 -8.60 -6.59 -2.44
C SER A 370 -8.52 -7.07 -3.89
N ARG A 371 -8.71 -6.18 -4.87
CA ARG A 371 -8.56 -6.51 -6.31
C ARG A 371 -7.12 -6.89 -6.64
N PHE A 372 -6.15 -6.17 -6.10
CA PHE A 372 -4.74 -6.47 -6.27
C PHE A 372 -4.38 -7.84 -5.68
N LYS A 373 -4.79 -8.13 -4.44
CA LYS A 373 -4.59 -9.45 -3.82
C LYS A 373 -5.18 -10.60 -4.63
N ALA A 374 -6.31 -10.38 -5.31
CA ALA A 374 -6.95 -11.38 -6.17
C ALA A 374 -6.10 -11.78 -7.39
N LEU A 375 -5.01 -11.06 -7.70
CA LEU A 375 -3.99 -11.46 -8.69
C LEU A 375 -2.87 -12.36 -8.09
N ASP A 376 -3.18 -13.03 -6.98
CA ASP A 376 -2.29 -13.90 -6.19
C ASP A 376 -1.07 -13.19 -5.56
N PHE A 377 -1.28 -11.98 -5.03
CA PHE A 377 -0.24 -11.20 -4.34
C PHE A 377 -0.25 -11.32 -2.81
N GLU A 378 -1.11 -12.14 -2.21
CA GLU A 378 -1.05 -12.38 -0.76
C GLU A 378 0.22 -13.11 -0.34
N LYS A 379 0.79 -13.90 -1.26
CA LYS A 379 2.02 -14.66 -1.06
C LYS A 379 2.91 -14.50 -2.28
N ALA A 380 4.08 -13.92 -2.09
CA ALA A 380 5.11 -13.93 -3.12
C ALA A 380 5.68 -15.34 -3.24
N TYR A 381 5.64 -15.94 -4.43
CA TYR A 381 6.31 -17.21 -4.73
C TYR A 381 7.76 -17.03 -5.16
N VAL A 382 8.10 -15.85 -5.68
CA VAL A 382 9.48 -15.41 -5.85
C VAL A 382 10.11 -15.07 -4.50
N ARG A 383 11.43 -14.87 -4.51
CA ARG A 383 12.25 -14.51 -3.36
C ARG A 383 13.01 -13.25 -3.71
N ASN A 384 13.46 -12.49 -2.72
CA ASN A 384 14.17 -11.21 -2.83
C ASN A 384 13.28 -10.00 -3.18
N ILE A 385 13.73 -8.82 -2.75
CA ILE A 385 12.95 -7.59 -2.88
C ILE A 385 12.73 -7.21 -4.35
N ASN A 386 13.73 -7.34 -5.23
CA ASN A 386 13.63 -6.92 -6.63
C ASN A 386 12.53 -7.69 -7.36
N SER A 387 12.52 -9.02 -7.23
CA SER A 387 11.53 -9.87 -7.89
C SER A 387 10.13 -9.60 -7.36
N VAL A 388 9.98 -9.37 -6.05
CA VAL A 388 8.67 -9.06 -5.43
C VAL A 388 8.18 -7.70 -5.88
N SER A 389 9.02 -6.67 -5.83
CA SER A 389 8.69 -5.32 -6.30
C SER A 389 8.29 -5.34 -7.77
N ASN A 390 9.09 -5.96 -8.63
CA ASN A 390 8.79 -6.04 -10.06
C ASN A 390 7.48 -6.77 -10.34
N LEU A 391 7.21 -7.90 -9.66
CA LEU A 391 5.93 -8.60 -9.81
C LEU A 391 4.76 -7.72 -9.39
N ASN A 392 4.86 -6.98 -8.27
CA ASN A 392 3.80 -6.10 -7.81
C ASN A 392 3.49 -5.02 -8.85
N THR A 393 4.52 -4.38 -9.41
CA THR A 393 4.35 -3.37 -10.45
C THR A 393 3.69 -3.96 -11.70
N PHE A 394 4.06 -5.17 -12.13
CA PHE A 394 3.35 -5.87 -13.21
C PHE A 394 1.85 -6.05 -12.90
N GLY A 395 1.50 -6.38 -11.65
CA GLY A 395 0.11 -6.49 -11.22
C GLY A 395 -0.63 -5.16 -11.37
N HIS A 396 -0.03 -4.07 -10.92
CA HIS A 396 -0.62 -2.74 -11.05
C HIS A 396 -0.74 -2.27 -12.50
N ILE A 397 0.29 -2.48 -13.32
CA ILE A 397 0.26 -2.20 -14.78
C ILE A 397 -0.87 -2.98 -15.44
N THR A 398 -1.06 -4.26 -15.07
CA THR A 398 -2.15 -5.09 -15.59
C THR A 398 -3.51 -4.47 -15.27
N LEU A 399 -3.76 -4.06 -14.02
CA LEU A 399 -5.03 -3.44 -13.63
C LEU A 399 -5.27 -2.08 -14.30
N LEU A 400 -4.23 -1.27 -14.44
CA LEU A 400 -4.32 0.01 -15.17
C LEU A 400 -4.61 -0.21 -16.66
N THR A 401 -3.98 -1.21 -17.27
CA THR A 401 -4.21 -1.55 -18.69
C THR A 401 -5.63 -2.06 -18.90
N VAL A 402 -6.15 -2.90 -18.00
CA VAL A 402 -7.57 -3.32 -17.98
C VAL A 402 -8.47 -2.09 -17.96
N ALA A 403 -8.19 -1.12 -17.09
CA ALA A 403 -8.99 0.10 -17.02
C ALA A 403 -8.96 0.85 -18.35
N ILE A 404 -7.78 1.05 -18.95
CA ILE A 404 -7.64 1.75 -20.23
C ILE A 404 -8.39 1.04 -21.35
N VAL A 405 -8.26 -0.28 -21.46
CA VAL A 405 -8.96 -1.07 -22.47
C VAL A 405 -10.47 -0.95 -22.29
N ALA A 406 -10.99 -1.12 -21.07
CA ALA A 406 -12.42 -1.00 -20.80
C ALA A 406 -12.96 0.39 -21.20
N ILE A 407 -12.27 1.47 -20.83
CA ILE A 407 -12.66 2.85 -21.18
C ILE A 407 -12.64 3.06 -22.69
N LYS A 408 -11.60 2.59 -23.40
CA LYS A 408 -11.54 2.69 -24.86
C LYS A 408 -12.60 1.87 -25.59
N LEU A 409 -13.08 0.79 -24.99
CA LEU A 409 -14.19 -0.01 -25.50
C LEU A 409 -15.57 0.52 -25.07
N GLY A 410 -15.64 1.63 -24.34
CA GLY A 410 -16.90 2.19 -23.82
C GLY A 410 -17.52 1.40 -22.66
N LYS A 411 -16.80 0.45 -22.06
CA LYS A 411 -17.25 -0.42 -20.97
C LYS A 411 -16.92 0.18 -19.60
N PHE A 412 -17.51 1.33 -19.29
CA PHE A 412 -17.23 2.08 -18.05
C PHE A 412 -17.56 1.31 -16.76
N ASP A 413 -18.50 0.37 -16.79
CA ASP A 413 -18.81 -0.42 -15.58
C ASP A 413 -17.76 -1.50 -15.30
N GLU A 414 -16.90 -1.81 -16.27
CA GLU A 414 -15.97 -2.94 -16.22
C GLU A 414 -14.51 -2.53 -15.96
N PHE A 415 -14.17 -1.23 -15.96
CA PHE A 415 -12.76 -0.79 -15.87
C PHE A 415 -12.05 -1.20 -14.57
N LYS A 416 -12.81 -1.56 -13.53
CA LYS A 416 -12.31 -2.09 -12.26
C LYS A 416 -12.23 -3.62 -12.20
N SER A 417 -12.75 -4.33 -13.20
CA SER A 417 -12.97 -5.78 -13.17
C SER A 417 -12.27 -6.48 -14.34
N LEU A 418 -11.13 -7.09 -14.03
CA LEU A 418 -10.38 -7.94 -14.97
C LEU A 418 -11.22 -9.11 -15.52
N VAL A 419 -12.05 -9.74 -14.68
CA VAL A 419 -12.86 -10.90 -15.10
C VAL A 419 -13.99 -10.49 -16.02
N ALA A 420 -14.70 -9.41 -15.68
CA ALA A 420 -15.79 -8.91 -16.53
C ALA A 420 -15.24 -8.55 -17.91
N LEU A 421 -14.14 -7.79 -17.96
CA LEU A 421 -13.53 -7.39 -19.21
C LEU A 421 -13.03 -8.58 -20.02
N MET A 422 -12.38 -9.57 -19.39
CA MET A 422 -11.88 -10.75 -20.11
C MET A 422 -13.01 -11.65 -20.66
N GLN A 423 -14.18 -11.64 -20.04
CA GLN A 423 -15.36 -12.38 -20.51
C GLN A 423 -16.12 -11.63 -21.60
N SER A 424 -16.12 -10.30 -21.56
CA SER A 424 -16.87 -9.44 -22.48
C SER A 424 -16.06 -9.00 -23.69
N ALA A 425 -14.72 -9.13 -23.65
CA ALA A 425 -13.75 -8.64 -24.64
C ALA A 425 -14.03 -9.10 -26.06
#